data_AF-A0AAV3QRQ2-F1
#
_entry.id   AF-A0AAV3QRQ2-F1
#
_cell.length_a   1.000
_cell.length_b   1.000
_cell.length_c   1.000
_cell.angle_alpha   90.00
_cell.angle_beta   90.00
_cell.angle_gamma   90.00
#
_symmetry.space_group_name_H-M   'P 1'
#
loop_
_entity.id
_entity.type
_entity.pdbx_description
1 polymer ?
#
loop_
_entity_poly.entity_id
_entity_poly.type
_entity_poly.pdbx_seq_one_letter_code
_entity_poly.pdbx_strand_id
1 'polypeptide(L)'
;MDDEICAQGLTQFAQSYCNNGIVRLREIFTPGTIKVPKTPTALQELESIHKVLDLYVWLSFRLEDCFPDHELAASQKPLCSMLIEEFLERFGWQRPRSRTIPPRRNLKSSLSSRALKSLNT
;
A
#
# COMPACT_ATOMS: atom_id res chain seq x y z
N MET A 1 7.30 -0.14 7.39
CA MET A 1 6.59 -0.29 6.11
C MET A 1 7.67 -0.64 5.11
N ASP A 2 7.91 -1.93 4.91
CA ASP A 2 8.91 -2.41 3.96
C ASP A 2 8.17 -2.76 2.67
N ASP A 3 8.33 -1.93 1.66
CA ASP A 3 7.75 -2.18 0.34
C ASP A 3 8.72 -3.08 -0.44
N GLU A 4 8.62 -4.39 -0.20
CA GLU A 4 9.51 -5.40 -0.78
C GLU A 4 9.54 -5.34 -2.31
N ILE A 5 8.40 -5.04 -2.94
CA ILE A 5 8.28 -4.90 -4.39
C ILE A 5 9.10 -3.70 -4.88
N CYS A 6 9.01 -2.55 -4.22
CA CYS A 6 9.84 -1.40 -4.55
C CYS A 6 11.33 -1.68 -4.37
N ALA A 7 11.70 -2.32 -3.25
CA ALA A 7 13.09 -2.68 -2.97
C ALA A 7 13.65 -3.64 -4.03
N GLN A 8 12.87 -4.63 -4.44
CA GLN A 8 13.21 -5.56 -5.51
C GLN A 8 13.33 -4.84 -6.87
N GLY A 9 12.40 -3.93 -7.20
CA GLY A 9 12.46 -3.13 -8.42
C GLY A 9 13.73 -2.29 -8.51
N LEU A 10 14.09 -1.59 -7.44
CA LEU A 10 15.35 -0.83 -7.36
C LEU A 10 16.57 -1.76 -7.51
N THR A 11 16.56 -2.91 -6.85
CA THR A 11 17.66 -3.89 -6.94
C THR A 11 17.84 -4.37 -8.38
N GLN A 12 16.75 -4.63 -9.11
CA GLN A 12 16.80 -5.03 -10.52
C GLN A 12 17.32 -3.91 -11.43
N PHE A 13 16.94 -2.66 -11.17
CA PHE A 13 17.49 -1.51 -11.90
C PHE A 13 19.00 -1.41 -11.70
N ALA A 14 19.46 -1.47 -10.44
CA ALA A 14 20.89 -1.43 -10.13
C ALA A 14 21.65 -2.59 -10.80
N GLN A 15 21.13 -3.81 -10.73
CA GLN A 15 21.74 -4.98 -11.38
C GLN A 15 21.82 -4.82 -12.90
N SER A 16 20.73 -4.37 -13.54
CA SER A 16 20.68 -4.16 -14.98
C SER A 16 21.67 -3.08 -15.43
N TYR A 17 21.75 -2.00 -14.65
CA TYR A 17 22.70 -0.91 -14.87
C TYR A 17 24.16 -1.40 -14.73
N CYS A 18 24.48 -2.13 -13.66
CA CYS A 18 25.84 -2.65 -13.45
C CYS A 18 26.28 -3.63 -14.55
N ASN A 19 25.36 -4.44 -15.07
CA ASN A 19 25.69 -5.47 -16.06
C ASN A 19 25.76 -4.91 -17.48
N ASN A 20 24.82 -4.03 -17.87
CA ASN A 20 24.61 -3.66 -19.26
C ASN A 20 24.67 -2.14 -19.51
N GLY A 21 24.73 -1.32 -18.46
CA GLY A 21 24.64 0.14 -18.54
C GLY A 21 23.27 0.68 -18.93
N ILE A 22 22.33 -0.18 -19.30
CA ILE A 22 20.98 0.18 -19.78
C ILE A 22 19.95 -0.63 -19.00
N VAL A 23 18.93 0.08 -18.50
CA VAL A 23 17.80 -0.45 -17.74
C VAL A 23 16.54 -0.22 -18.57
N ARG A 24 16.05 -1.28 -19.22
CA ARG A 24 14.82 -1.19 -20.03
C ARG A 24 13.58 -1.59 -19.25
N LEU A 25 12.48 -0.90 -19.47
CA LEU A 25 11.16 -1.30 -19.00
C LEU A 25 10.45 -2.19 -20.02
N ARG A 26 9.56 -3.04 -19.50
CA ARG A 26 8.57 -3.74 -20.30
C ARG A 26 7.22 -3.07 -20.07
N GLU A 27 6.38 -3.08 -21.09
CA GLU A 27 4.99 -2.68 -20.91
C GLU A 27 4.29 -3.63 -19.96
N ILE A 28 3.72 -3.09 -18.87
CA ILE A 28 2.98 -3.87 -17.86
C ILE A 28 1.48 -3.67 -18.05
N PHE A 29 1.07 -2.46 -18.45
CA PHE A 29 -0.34 -2.08 -18.62
C PHE A 29 -0.67 -1.86 -20.09
N THR A 30 -1.47 -2.77 -20.66
CA THR A 30 -1.95 -2.64 -22.04
C THR A 30 -3.40 -2.14 -22.05
N PRO A 31 -3.72 -1.09 -22.84
CA PRO A 31 -5.09 -0.64 -23.02
C PRO A 31 -6.02 -1.81 -23.40
N GLY A 32 -7.14 -1.96 -22.67
CA GLY A 32 -8.12 -3.03 -22.90
C GLY A 32 -7.90 -4.32 -22.09
N THR A 33 -6.73 -4.52 -21.47
CA THR A 33 -6.48 -5.64 -20.53
C THR A 33 -6.37 -5.20 -19.07
N ILE A 34 -6.23 -3.89 -18.85
CA ILE A 34 -6.17 -3.22 -17.55
C ILE A 34 -7.48 -3.43 -16.76
N LYS A 35 -7.37 -3.94 -15.53
CA LYS A 35 -8.51 -4.19 -14.64
C LYS A 35 -8.30 -3.54 -13.29
N VAL A 36 -9.37 -3.01 -12.72
CA VAL A 36 -9.41 -2.53 -11.34
C VAL A 36 -9.05 -3.68 -10.39
N PRO A 37 -8.16 -3.45 -9.41
CA PRO A 37 -7.95 -4.39 -8.32
C PRO A 37 -9.28 -4.79 -7.66
N LYS A 38 -9.32 -5.97 -7.06
CA LYS A 38 -10.53 -6.45 -6.34
C LYS A 38 -10.27 -6.75 -4.87
N THR A 39 -9.02 -6.69 -4.45
CA THR A 39 -8.58 -7.00 -3.10
C THR A 39 -7.59 -5.94 -2.62
N PRO A 40 -7.50 -5.68 -1.31
CA PRO A 40 -6.49 -4.76 -0.76
C PRO A 40 -5.05 -5.18 -1.08
N THR A 41 -4.77 -6.48 -1.15
CA THR A 41 -3.43 -6.98 -1.53
C THR A 41 -3.09 -6.63 -2.99
N ALA A 42 -4.02 -6.81 -3.91
CA ALA A 42 -3.83 -6.42 -5.31
C ALA A 42 -3.72 -4.89 -5.47
N LEU A 43 -4.40 -4.11 -4.61
CA LEU A 43 -4.21 -2.66 -4.56
C LEU A 43 -2.78 -2.33 -4.11
N GLN A 44 -2.30 -2.95 -3.04
CA GLN A 44 -0.94 -2.73 -2.53
C GLN A 44 0.13 -3.04 -3.59
N GLU A 45 -0.04 -4.15 -4.33
CA GLU A 45 0.84 -4.48 -5.46
C GLU A 45 0.84 -3.37 -6.52
N LEU A 46 -0.35 -2.86 -6.87
CA LEU A 46 -0.48 -1.78 -7.85
C LEU A 46 0.14 -0.46 -7.35
N GLU A 47 0.01 -0.14 -6.07
CA GLU A 47 0.66 1.01 -5.43
C GLU A 47 2.18 0.88 -5.48
N SER A 48 2.73 -0.31 -5.22
CA SER A 48 4.16 -0.59 -5.35
C SER A 48 4.63 -0.44 -6.80
N ILE A 49 3.88 -0.94 -7.78
CA ILE A 49 4.21 -0.76 -9.20
C ILE A 49 4.22 0.73 -9.56
N HIS A 50 3.22 1.50 -9.11
CA HIS A 50 3.18 2.96 -9.31
C HIS A 50 4.44 3.65 -8.78
N LYS A 51 4.92 3.28 -7.58
CA LYS A 51 6.17 3.83 -7.02
C LYS A 51 7.40 3.43 -7.82
N VAL A 52 7.47 2.18 -8.31
CA VAL A 52 8.58 1.72 -9.17
C VAL A 52 8.61 2.50 -10.50
N LEU A 53 7.45 2.77 -11.10
CA LEU A 53 7.36 3.60 -12.32
C LEU A 53 7.80 5.04 -12.04
N ASP A 54 7.38 5.63 -10.92
CA ASP A 54 7.81 6.97 -10.52
C ASP A 54 9.33 7.04 -10.29
N LEU A 55 9.90 6.02 -9.64
CA LEU A 55 11.35 5.88 -9.46
C LEU A 55 12.09 5.77 -10.81
N TYR A 56 11.56 5.00 -11.77
CA TYR A 56 12.15 4.90 -13.09
C TYR A 56 12.17 6.26 -13.80
N VAL A 57 11.05 6.99 -13.78
CA VAL A 57 10.96 8.36 -14.32
C VAL A 57 11.98 9.29 -13.66
N TRP A 58 12.11 9.20 -12.33
CA TRP A 58 13.08 10.02 -11.59
C TRP A 58 14.54 9.71 -11.95
N LEU A 59 14.86 8.43 -12.22
CA LEU A 59 16.18 8.01 -12.67
C LEU A 59 16.46 8.43 -14.12
N SER A 60 15.45 8.36 -15.01
CA SER A 60 15.61 8.74 -16.41
C SER A 60 15.96 10.21 -16.61
N PHE A 61 15.55 11.11 -15.71
CA PHE A 61 15.98 12.51 -15.74
C PHE A 61 17.46 12.72 -15.37
N ARG A 62 18.11 11.76 -14.71
CA ARG A 62 19.53 11.87 -14.29
C ARG A 62 20.46 11.05 -15.16
N LEU A 63 19.95 9.94 -15.71
CA LEU A 63 20.71 8.91 -16.39
C LEU A 63 19.99 8.55 -17.70
N GLU A 64 19.71 9.55 -18.54
CA GLU A 64 18.86 9.44 -19.73
C GLU A 64 19.30 8.30 -20.67
N ASP A 65 20.60 8.22 -20.98
CA ASP A 65 21.17 7.16 -21.83
C ASP A 65 21.00 5.75 -21.24
N CYS A 66 20.92 5.66 -19.91
CA CYS A 66 20.83 4.40 -19.19
C CYS A 66 19.39 3.99 -18.90
N PHE A 67 18.43 4.93 -18.95
CA PHE A 67 17.02 4.71 -18.65
C PHE A 67 16.16 5.26 -19.80
N PRO A 68 16.20 4.62 -20.98
CA PRO A 68 15.66 5.19 -22.22
C PRO A 68 14.12 5.17 -22.28
N ASP A 69 13.44 4.36 -21.47
CA ASP A 69 12.00 4.13 -21.58
C ASP A 69 11.17 5.13 -20.74
N HIS A 70 11.61 6.40 -20.72
CA HIS A 70 10.97 7.46 -19.94
C HIS A 70 9.49 7.64 -20.31
N GLU A 71 9.18 7.76 -21.61
CA GLU A 71 7.81 7.96 -22.10
C GLU A 71 6.90 6.78 -21.76
N LEU A 72 7.45 5.57 -21.80
CA LEU A 72 6.73 4.35 -21.42
C LEU A 72 6.38 4.36 -19.92
N ALA A 73 7.32 4.73 -19.05
CA ALA A 73 7.05 4.84 -17.61
C ALA A 73 6.04 5.95 -17.31
N ALA A 74 6.23 7.12 -17.95
CA ALA A 74 5.40 8.30 -17.77
C ALA A 74 3.95 8.08 -18.25
N SER A 75 3.74 7.27 -19.29
CA SER A 75 2.40 6.91 -19.79
C SER A 75 1.70 5.84 -18.93
N GLN A 76 2.45 4.90 -18.35
CA GLN A 76 1.89 3.85 -17.50
C GLN A 76 1.55 4.33 -16.09
N LYS A 77 2.29 5.30 -15.54
CA LYS A 77 2.04 5.82 -14.18
C LYS A 77 0.61 6.40 -13.98
N PRO A 78 0.05 7.19 -14.91
CA PRO A 78 -1.34 7.64 -14.84
C PRO A 78 -2.35 6.49 -14.90
N LEU A 79 -2.06 5.41 -15.64
CA LEU A 79 -2.93 4.22 -15.69
C LEU A 79 -3.01 3.56 -14.32
N CYS A 80 -1.89 3.43 -13.60
CA CYS A 80 -1.91 2.97 -12.21
C CYS A 80 -2.74 3.89 -11.31
N SER A 81 -2.53 5.20 -11.43
CA SER A 81 -3.22 6.20 -10.60
C SER A 81 -4.75 6.08 -10.75
N MET A 82 -5.23 6.03 -11.99
CA MET A 82 -6.65 5.85 -12.31
C MET A 82 -7.23 4.56 -11.69
N LEU A 83 -6.51 3.44 -11.75
CA LEU A 83 -6.96 2.17 -11.18
C LEU A 83 -6.98 2.15 -9.66
N ILE A 84 -6.00 2.81 -9.03
CA ILE A 84 -5.94 2.99 -7.57
C ILE A 84 -7.13 3.84 -7.12
N GLU A 85 -7.37 4.97 -7.79
CA GLU A 85 -8.50 5.86 -7.52
C GLU A 85 -9.84 5.11 -7.66
N GLU A 86 -10.04 4.40 -8.77
CA GLU A 86 -11.28 3.64 -9.01
C GLU A 86 -11.50 2.54 -7.94
N PHE A 87 -10.43 1.89 -7.46
CA PHE A 87 -10.55 0.96 -6.34
C PHE A 87 -10.97 1.67 -5.05
N LEU A 88 -10.33 2.80 -4.73
CA LEU A 88 -10.60 3.55 -3.50
C LEU A 88 -12.02 4.14 -3.50
N GLU A 89 -12.52 4.59 -4.63
CA GLU A 89 -13.90 5.05 -4.78
C GLU A 89 -14.92 3.92 -4.54
N ARG A 90 -14.64 2.72 -5.05
CA ARG A 90 -15.55 1.56 -4.93
C ARG A 90 -15.46 0.85 -3.58
N PHE A 91 -14.26 0.77 -3.00
CA PHE A 91 -13.96 -0.12 -1.87
C PHE A 91 -13.23 0.58 -0.71
N GLY A 92 -12.72 1.80 -0.89
CA GLY A 92 -11.87 2.50 0.09
C GLY A 92 -12.57 2.90 1.39
N TRP A 93 -13.90 2.83 1.44
CA TRP A 93 -14.71 3.05 2.64
C TRP A 93 -15.16 1.75 3.34
N GLN A 94 -14.33 0.71 3.34
CA GLN A 94 -14.54 -0.39 4.29
C GLN A 94 -14.26 0.12 5.71
N ARG A 95 -15.28 0.73 6.33
CA ARG A 95 -15.29 1.14 7.75
C ARG A 95 -14.69 -0.01 8.56
N PRO A 96 -13.78 0.26 9.51
CA PRO A 96 -13.27 -0.78 10.39
C PRO A 96 -14.50 -1.48 10.96
N ARG A 97 -14.63 -2.80 10.71
CA ARG A 97 -15.71 -3.61 11.27
C ARG A 97 -15.77 -3.25 12.74
N SER A 98 -16.82 -2.53 13.14
CA SER A 98 -17.10 -2.27 14.54
C SER A 98 -17.10 -3.65 15.18
N ARG A 99 -16.04 -3.98 15.93
CA ARG A 99 -16.02 -5.16 16.76
C ARG A 99 -17.26 -5.01 17.62
N THR A 100 -18.28 -5.83 17.38
CA THR A 100 -19.48 -5.87 18.19
C THR A 100 -18.98 -6.14 19.61
N ILE A 101 -18.92 -5.10 20.43
CA ILE A 101 -18.52 -5.23 21.83
C ILE A 101 -19.61 -6.11 22.44
N PRO A 102 -19.29 -7.32 22.94
CA PRO A 102 -20.30 -8.15 23.58
C PRO A 102 -20.91 -7.36 24.73
N PRO A 103 -22.24 -7.41 24.93
CA PRO A 103 -22.90 -6.62 25.95
C PRO A 103 -22.27 -6.90 27.31
N ARG A 104 -21.86 -5.81 27.97
CA ARG A 104 -21.19 -5.83 29.27
C ARG A 104 -22.08 -6.56 30.27
N ARG A 105 -21.72 -7.80 30.63
CA ARG A 105 -22.38 -8.54 31.72
C ARG A 105 -22.23 -7.70 32.99
N ASN A 106 -23.36 -7.34 33.60
CA ASN A 106 -23.42 -6.63 34.88
C ASN A 106 -22.67 -7.44 35.94
N LEU A 107 -21.44 -7.06 36.26
CA LEU A 107 -20.74 -7.52 37.46
C LEU A 107 -21.47 -6.92 38.66
N LYS A 108 -22.22 -7.75 39.38
CA LYS A 108 -22.75 -7.38 40.69
C LYS A 108 -21.55 -7.24 41.64
N SER A 109 -21.26 -6.03 42.08
CA SER A 109 -20.30 -5.77 43.15
C SER A 109 -20.95 -6.14 44.50
N SER A 110 -20.50 -7.22 45.11
CA SER A 110 -20.80 -7.49 46.53
C SER A 110 -19.72 -6.83 47.39
N LEU A 111 -19.88 -5.54 47.68
CA LEU A 111 -19.14 -4.90 48.77
C LEU A 111 -19.73 -5.40 50.10
N SER A 112 -18.93 -6.16 50.83
CA SER A 112 -19.25 -6.70 52.15
C SER A 112 -19.33 -5.57 53.19
N SER A 113 -20.51 -5.38 53.78
CA SER A 113 -20.79 -4.43 54.86
C SER A 113 -20.25 -4.94 56.20
N ARG A 114 -18.94 -4.85 56.42
CA ARG A 114 -18.32 -5.13 57.74
C ARG A 114 -17.11 -4.24 58.01
N ALA A 115 -17.31 -2.93 58.16
CA ALA A 115 -16.28 -2.03 58.69
C ALA A 115 -16.80 -0.68 59.25
N LEU A 116 -17.97 -0.62 59.87
CA LEU A 116 -18.44 0.61 60.56
C LEU A 116 -19.12 0.31 61.92
N LYS A 117 -18.43 -0.45 62.79
CA LYS A 117 -18.80 -0.59 64.22
C LYS A 117 -17.59 -0.51 65.17
N SER A 118 -16.59 0.26 64.81
CA SER A 118 -15.49 0.59 65.72
C SER A 118 -15.07 2.02 65.48
N LEU A 119 -15.85 2.95 66.01
CA LEU A 119 -15.49 4.32 66.39
C LEU A 119 -16.77 4.97 66.90
N ASN A 120 -17.05 4.71 68.18
CA ASN A 120 -17.79 5.57 69.11
C ASN A 120 -17.70 4.87 70.46
N THR A 121 -16.60 5.18 71.15
CA THR A 121 -16.52 5.24 72.61
C THR A 121 -17.59 6.15 73.17
#